data_AF-A0A8T7HGH3-F1
#
_entry.id   AF-A0A8T7HGH3-F1
#
_cell.length_a   1.000
_cell.length_b   1.000
_cell.length_c   1.000
_cell.angle_alpha   90.00
_cell.angle_beta   90.00
_cell.angle_gamma   90.00
#
_symmetry.space_group_name_H-M   'P 1'
#
loop_
_entity.id
_entity.type
_entity.pdbx_description
1 polymer ?
#
loop_
_entity_poly.entity_id
_entity_poly.type
_entity_poly.pdbx_seq_one_letter_code
_entity_poly.pdbx_strand_id
1 'polypeptide(L)'
;MLKRKVRKNQKKIVFSRRKSDEKGNLEEQKKRTQRFYRLVSGDLGIFEAVSLDCPEDDPRRKKKPSGSWLEKTNTDFGDAISFWTEGGLRRYAKSRLLEWHASIAAEKITVIIIKRPSKVVYEDKFQIVVDPEFIGKPKIQALGTFLSEKEIII
;
A
#
# COMPACT_ATOMS: atom_id res chain seq x y z
N MET A 1 -15.96 41.22 64.51
CA MET A 1 -15.70 40.98 63.08
C MET A 1 -14.82 39.73 62.92
N LEU A 2 -15.42 38.57 62.60
CA LEU A 2 -14.71 37.27 62.52
C LEU A 2 -14.14 37.01 61.11
N LYS A 3 -12.83 36.73 61.05
CA LYS A 3 -12.09 36.34 59.84
C LYS A 3 -12.45 34.90 59.42
N ARG A 4 -13.05 34.71 58.24
CA ARG A 4 -13.22 33.38 57.63
C ARG A 4 -11.98 33.00 56.82
N LYS A 5 -11.22 32.01 57.28
CA LYS A 5 -10.16 31.32 56.52
C LYS A 5 -10.80 30.32 55.54
N VAL A 6 -10.62 30.53 54.25
CA VAL A 6 -10.99 29.56 53.20
C VAL A 6 -9.85 28.54 53.04
N ARG A 7 -10.10 27.27 53.40
CA ARG A 7 -9.17 26.16 53.11
C ARG A 7 -9.38 25.70 51.66
N LYS A 8 -8.37 25.86 50.80
CA LYS A 8 -8.33 25.26 49.45
C LYS A 8 -7.88 23.80 49.58
N ASN A 9 -8.78 22.87 49.30
CA ASN A 9 -8.49 21.44 49.25
C ASN A 9 -8.00 21.09 47.84
N GLN A 10 -6.69 20.98 47.63
CA GLN A 10 -6.11 20.55 46.35
C GLN A 10 -6.19 19.01 46.27
N LYS A 11 -7.12 18.48 45.47
CA LYS A 11 -7.10 17.07 45.07
C LYS A 11 -5.91 16.86 44.12
N LYS A 12 -4.86 16.17 44.60
CA LYS A 12 -3.80 15.62 43.75
C LYS A 12 -4.42 14.61 42.79
N ILE A 13 -4.53 14.98 41.52
CA ILE A 13 -4.82 14.04 40.43
C ILE A 13 -3.51 13.28 40.17
N VAL A 14 -3.46 12.02 40.61
CA VAL A 14 -2.38 11.11 40.28
C VAL A 14 -2.61 10.62 38.85
N PHE A 15 -1.93 11.23 37.89
CA PHE A 15 -1.86 10.73 36.51
C PHE A 15 -0.96 9.50 36.49
N SER A 16 -1.53 8.31 36.66
CA SER A 16 -0.80 7.06 36.35
C SER A 16 -0.74 6.91 34.82
N ARG A 17 0.32 7.40 34.19
CA ARG A 17 0.60 7.14 32.77
C ARG A 17 0.96 5.65 32.58
N ARG A 18 0.00 4.84 32.15
CA ARG A 18 0.26 3.49 31.62
C ARG A 18 0.74 3.62 30.18
N LYS A 19 2.04 3.45 29.96
CA LYS A 19 2.69 3.46 28.62
C LYS A 19 2.23 2.33 27.68
N SER A 20 1.41 1.38 28.15
CA SER A 20 0.93 0.24 27.38
C SER A 20 -0.20 0.58 26.41
N ASP A 21 -1.05 1.54 26.76
CA ASP A 21 -2.31 1.80 26.04
C ASP A 21 -2.09 2.68 24.80
N GLU A 22 -1.00 3.47 24.80
CA GLU A 22 -0.59 4.30 23.66
C GLU A 22 -0.10 3.48 22.46
N LYS A 23 0.56 2.33 22.69
CA LYS A 23 1.07 1.47 21.60
C LYS A 23 -0.04 0.72 20.86
N GLY A 24 -1.01 0.18 21.59
CA GLY A 24 -2.17 -0.53 20.98
C GLY A 24 -3.02 0.41 20.12
N ASN A 25 -3.23 1.65 20.58
CA ASN A 25 -3.95 2.67 19.84
C ASN A 25 -3.21 3.10 18.57
N LEU A 26 -1.88 3.23 18.61
CA LEU A 26 -1.07 3.62 17.46
C LEU A 26 -1.04 2.55 16.35
N GLU A 27 -0.93 1.26 16.70
CA GLU A 27 -0.95 0.17 15.70
C GLU A 27 -2.31 0.05 15.02
N GLU A 28 -3.39 0.18 15.79
CA GLU A 28 -4.73 0.11 15.23
C GLU A 28 -5.04 1.33 14.34
N GLN A 29 -4.58 2.52 14.74
CA GLN A 29 -4.63 3.72 13.89
C GLN A 29 -3.80 3.56 12.61
N LYS A 30 -2.60 2.98 12.69
CA LYS A 30 -1.78 2.68 11.50
C LYS A 30 -2.48 1.71 10.55
N LYS A 31 -3.10 0.64 11.06
CA LYS A 31 -3.88 -0.29 10.22
C LYS A 31 -5.06 0.38 9.53
N ARG A 32 -5.76 1.30 10.19
CA ARG A 32 -6.90 2.04 9.61
C ARG A 32 -6.50 3.04 8.51
N THR A 33 -5.27 3.53 8.56
CA THR A 33 -4.73 4.52 7.61
C THR A 33 -3.87 3.90 6.53
N GLN A 34 -3.55 2.60 6.65
CA GLN A 34 -2.76 1.86 5.68
C GLN A 34 -3.44 1.87 4.31
N ARG A 35 -2.66 2.21 3.29
CA ARG A 35 -3.07 2.22 1.88
C ARG A 35 -2.32 1.16 1.11
N PHE A 36 -2.98 0.61 0.10
CA PHE A 36 -2.45 -0.40 -0.81
C PHE A 36 -2.64 0.04 -2.25
N TYR A 37 -1.76 -0.42 -3.14
CA TYR A 37 -1.59 0.16 -4.47
C TYR A 37 -1.54 -0.92 -5.55
N ARG A 38 -2.39 -0.83 -6.57
CA ARG A 38 -2.30 -1.65 -7.77
C ARG A 38 -2.08 -0.75 -8.97
N LEU A 39 -1.11 -1.11 -9.80
CA LEU A 39 -0.91 -0.44 -11.09
C LEU A 39 -1.67 -1.20 -12.15
N VAL A 40 -2.41 -0.47 -12.97
CA VAL A 40 -3.20 -1.02 -14.08
C VAL A 40 -2.94 -0.23 -15.36
N SER A 41 -2.99 -0.93 -16.50
CA SER A 41 -2.92 -0.36 -17.84
C SER A 41 -4.25 -0.71 -18.51
N GLY A 42 -5.11 0.28 -18.68
CA GLY A 42 -6.53 0.04 -18.96
C GLY A 42 -7.18 -0.71 -17.80
N ASP A 43 -7.86 -1.81 -18.11
CA ASP A 43 -8.52 -2.68 -17.14
C ASP A 43 -7.62 -3.80 -16.59
N LEU A 44 -6.40 -3.96 -17.15
CA LEU A 44 -5.49 -5.05 -16.82
C LEU A 44 -4.49 -4.67 -15.75
N GLY A 45 -4.14 -5.62 -14.88
CA GLY A 45 -3.00 -5.45 -13.96
C GLY A 45 -1.71 -5.25 -14.74
N ILE A 46 -0.78 -4.43 -14.23
CA ILE A 46 0.43 -4.06 -15.00
C ILE A 46 1.27 -5.27 -15.47
N PHE A 47 1.32 -6.35 -14.69
CA PHE A 47 2.05 -7.56 -15.07
C PHE A 47 1.37 -8.31 -16.21
N GLU A 48 0.05 -8.37 -16.19
CA GLU A 48 -0.76 -9.00 -17.23
C GLU A 48 -0.69 -8.19 -18.52
N ALA A 49 -0.88 -6.88 -18.44
CA ALA A 49 -0.73 -5.96 -19.56
C ALA A 49 0.65 -6.09 -20.23
N VAL A 50 1.73 -6.09 -19.44
CA VAL A 50 3.10 -6.28 -19.96
C VAL A 50 3.30 -7.65 -20.59
N SER A 51 2.65 -8.70 -20.08
CA SER A 51 2.76 -10.03 -20.68
C SER A 51 2.13 -10.08 -22.07
N LEU A 52 1.06 -9.31 -22.29
CA LEU A 52 0.41 -9.16 -23.60
C LEU A 52 1.21 -8.23 -24.52
N ASP A 53 1.62 -7.07 -24.01
CA ASP A 53 2.28 -6.01 -24.79
C ASP A 53 3.75 -6.32 -25.14
N CYS A 54 4.38 -7.22 -24.40
CA CYS A 54 5.78 -7.61 -24.56
C CYS A 54 5.92 -9.12 -24.30
N PRO A 55 5.61 -9.96 -25.29
CA PRO A 55 5.73 -11.43 -25.20
C PRO A 55 7.13 -11.92 -24.83
N GLU A 56 7.29 -13.20 -24.49
CA GLU A 56 8.54 -13.74 -23.93
C GLU A 56 9.78 -13.59 -24.82
N ASP A 57 9.59 -13.60 -26.13
CA ASP A 57 10.62 -13.45 -27.15
C ASP A 57 10.92 -11.99 -27.51
N ASP A 58 10.17 -11.02 -26.96
CA ASP A 58 10.33 -9.61 -27.27
C ASP A 58 11.73 -9.10 -26.86
N PRO A 59 12.48 -8.44 -27.78
CA PRO A 59 13.83 -7.93 -27.50
C PRO A 59 13.91 -6.99 -26.29
N ARG A 60 12.82 -6.28 -25.94
CA ARG A 60 12.75 -5.36 -24.80
C ARG A 60 12.90 -6.10 -23.47
N ARG A 61 12.61 -7.41 -23.40
CA ARG A 61 12.81 -8.25 -22.21
C ARG A 61 14.28 -8.42 -21.82
N LYS A 62 15.22 -8.25 -22.76
CA LYS A 62 16.67 -8.27 -22.46
C LYS A 62 17.08 -7.17 -21.48
N LYS A 63 16.30 -6.09 -21.39
CA LYS A 63 16.53 -4.95 -20.48
C LYS A 63 15.70 -5.03 -19.19
N LYS A 64 14.93 -6.11 -18.98
CA LYS A 64 14.06 -6.26 -17.81
C LYS A 64 14.88 -6.32 -16.51
N PRO A 65 14.66 -5.40 -15.55
CA PRO A 65 15.30 -5.47 -14.24
C PRO A 65 14.88 -6.72 -13.45
N SER A 66 15.70 -7.17 -12.50
CA SER A 66 15.40 -8.36 -11.70
C SER A 66 14.19 -8.14 -10.77
N GLY A 67 13.21 -9.05 -10.88
CA GLY A 67 12.08 -9.17 -9.96
C GLY A 67 12.28 -10.20 -8.84
N SER A 68 13.50 -10.73 -8.64
CA SER A 68 13.77 -11.85 -7.71
C SER A 68 13.47 -11.56 -6.24
N TRP A 69 13.28 -10.28 -5.89
CA TRP A 69 12.90 -9.86 -4.55
C TRP A 69 11.41 -10.10 -4.24
N LEU A 70 10.58 -10.29 -5.27
CA LEU A 70 9.18 -10.65 -5.10
C LEU A 70 9.09 -12.16 -4.88
N GLU A 71 8.50 -12.57 -3.76
CA GLU A 71 8.30 -13.99 -3.47
C GLU A 71 7.31 -14.55 -4.49
N LYS A 72 7.71 -15.66 -5.14
CA LYS A 72 6.80 -16.41 -5.99
C LYS A 72 5.90 -17.23 -5.08
N THR A 73 4.64 -16.85 -4.99
CA THR A 73 3.64 -17.69 -4.33
C THR A 73 3.28 -18.82 -5.30
N ASN A 74 3.42 -20.08 -4.90
CA ASN A 74 2.92 -21.22 -5.69
C ASN A 74 1.41 -21.44 -5.52
N THR A 75 0.74 -20.52 -4.83
CA THR A 75 -0.69 -20.58 -4.55
C THR A 75 -1.46 -19.96 -5.70
N ASP A 76 -2.38 -20.71 -6.27
CA ASP A 76 -3.42 -20.18 -7.14
C ASP A 76 -4.47 -19.46 -6.29
N PHE A 77 -4.65 -18.17 -6.54
CA PHE A 77 -5.64 -17.34 -5.85
C PHE A 77 -6.87 -17.03 -6.72
N GLY A 78 -7.04 -17.72 -7.86
CA GLY A 78 -8.18 -17.51 -8.76
C GLY A 78 -8.29 -16.05 -9.23
N ASP A 79 -9.49 -15.48 -9.10
CA ASP A 79 -9.79 -14.09 -9.50
C ASP A 79 -9.30 -13.03 -8.48
N ALA A 80 -8.56 -13.43 -7.45
CA ALA A 80 -8.11 -12.50 -6.44
C ALA A 80 -7.06 -11.51 -6.98
N ILE A 81 -7.12 -10.29 -6.48
CA ILE A 81 -6.37 -9.15 -6.97
C ILE A 81 -5.24 -8.82 -5.99
N SER A 82 -4.01 -8.72 -6.50
CA SER A 82 -2.86 -8.26 -5.73
C SER A 82 -2.73 -6.74 -5.69
N PHE A 83 -2.36 -6.24 -4.51
CA PHE A 83 -2.00 -4.84 -4.27
C PHE A 83 -0.69 -4.77 -3.50
N TRP A 84 0.16 -3.81 -3.88
CA TRP A 84 1.38 -3.48 -3.16
C TRP A 84 1.07 -2.86 -1.80
N THR A 85 1.82 -3.28 -0.78
CA THR A 85 2.03 -2.47 0.42
C THR A 85 2.87 -1.24 0.04
N GLU A 86 2.91 -0.22 0.91
CA GLU A 86 3.83 0.92 0.72
C GLU A 86 5.29 0.46 0.57
N GLY A 87 5.72 -0.55 1.33
CA GLY A 87 7.06 -1.11 1.24
C GLY A 87 7.30 -1.84 -0.09
N GLY A 88 6.33 -2.63 -0.54
CA GLY A 88 6.38 -3.32 -1.83
C GLY A 88 6.43 -2.34 -3.01
N LEU A 89 5.59 -1.30 -2.99
CA LEU A 89 5.59 -0.27 -4.02
C LEU A 89 6.93 0.46 -4.11
N ARG A 90 7.51 0.84 -2.96
CA ARG A 90 8.83 1.48 -2.92
C ARG A 90 9.93 0.55 -3.42
N ARG A 91 9.86 -0.73 -3.08
CA ARG A 91 10.80 -1.74 -3.60
C ARG A 91 10.65 -1.92 -5.10
N TYR A 92 9.42 -1.96 -5.59
CA TYR A 92 9.07 -2.07 -7.00
C TYR A 92 9.63 -0.89 -7.81
N ALA A 93 9.43 0.34 -7.34
CA ALA A 93 10.04 1.54 -7.92
C ALA A 93 11.57 1.48 -7.88
N LYS A 94 12.16 1.22 -6.70
CA LYS A 94 13.62 1.16 -6.52
C LYS A 94 14.31 0.09 -7.38
N SER A 95 13.61 -0.99 -7.69
CA SER A 95 14.12 -2.04 -8.57
C SER A 95 14.16 -1.65 -10.05
N ARG A 96 13.65 -0.47 -10.41
CA ARG A 96 13.42 0.01 -11.79
C ARG A 96 12.44 -0.83 -12.61
N LEU A 97 11.83 -1.85 -12.02
CA LEU A 97 10.85 -2.69 -12.70
C LEU A 97 9.58 -1.89 -13.02
N LEU A 98 9.20 -0.92 -12.18
CA LEU A 98 8.08 -0.02 -12.45
C LEU A 98 8.34 0.90 -13.66
N GLU A 99 9.54 1.48 -13.76
CA GLU A 99 9.99 2.27 -14.92
C GLU A 99 9.96 1.41 -16.19
N TRP A 100 10.51 0.18 -16.12
CA TRP A 100 10.51 -0.74 -17.24
C TRP A 100 9.09 -1.11 -17.67
N HIS A 101 8.20 -1.51 -16.75
CA HIS A 101 6.81 -1.81 -17.09
C HIS A 101 6.08 -0.60 -17.70
N ALA A 102 6.33 0.61 -17.17
CA ALA A 102 5.79 1.85 -17.72
C ALA A 102 6.27 2.16 -19.15
N SER A 103 7.48 1.73 -19.52
CA SER A 103 7.99 1.85 -20.89
C SER A 103 7.42 0.81 -21.86
N ILE A 104 6.79 -0.25 -21.34
CA ILE A 104 6.25 -1.36 -22.14
C ILE A 104 4.76 -1.21 -22.38
N ALA A 105 4.00 -0.85 -21.34
CA ALA A 105 2.54 -0.80 -21.36
C ALA A 105 2.03 0.08 -22.50
N ALA A 106 1.11 -0.44 -23.30
CA ALA A 106 0.55 0.26 -24.45
C ALA A 106 -0.41 1.38 -24.02
N GLU A 107 -1.16 1.18 -22.93
CA GLU A 107 -2.10 2.16 -22.43
C GLU A 107 -1.53 3.01 -21.28
N LYS A 108 -2.28 4.07 -20.94
CA LYS A 108 -1.93 4.94 -19.82
C LYS A 108 -2.05 4.17 -18.51
N ILE A 109 -0.98 4.19 -17.72
CA ILE A 109 -0.98 3.56 -16.41
C ILE A 109 -1.71 4.43 -15.38
N THR A 110 -2.62 3.79 -14.66
CA THR A 110 -3.24 4.36 -13.46
C THR A 110 -2.91 3.54 -12.23
N VAL A 111 -3.08 4.16 -11.07
CA VAL A 111 -2.88 3.55 -9.76
C VAL A 111 -4.23 3.49 -9.05
N ILE A 112 -4.65 2.27 -8.75
CA ILE A 112 -5.80 1.98 -7.89
C ILE A 112 -5.29 1.97 -6.45
N ILE A 113 -5.85 2.84 -5.64
CA ILE A 113 -5.48 3.04 -4.24
C ILE A 113 -6.67 2.63 -3.36
N ILE A 114 -6.42 1.66 -2.49
CA ILE A 114 -7.44 1.17 -1.55
C ILE A 114 -6.98 1.38 -0.12
N LYS A 115 -7.94 1.50 0.80
CA LYS A 115 -7.70 1.31 2.23
C LYS A 115 -7.58 -0.19 2.51
N ARG A 116 -7.13 -0.55 3.72
CA ARG A 116 -7.15 -1.96 4.14
C ARG A 116 -8.55 -2.57 3.93
N PRO A 117 -8.67 -3.64 3.13
CA PRO A 117 -9.95 -4.30 2.89
C PRO A 117 -10.44 -5.03 4.15
N SER A 118 -11.71 -5.39 4.19
CA SER A 118 -12.32 -6.11 5.31
C SER A 118 -11.75 -7.52 5.49
N LYS A 119 -11.36 -8.16 4.39
CA LYS A 119 -10.74 -9.47 4.36
C LYS A 119 -9.54 -9.46 3.41
N VAL A 120 -8.46 -10.13 3.82
CA VAL A 120 -7.25 -10.32 3.02
C VAL A 120 -7.03 -11.82 2.91
N VAL A 121 -6.86 -12.32 1.68
CA VAL A 121 -6.67 -13.75 1.39
C VAL A 121 -5.22 -14.15 1.68
N TYR A 122 -4.29 -13.27 1.35
CA TYR A 122 -2.86 -13.46 1.59
C TYR A 122 -2.17 -12.11 1.83
N GLU A 123 -1.18 -12.07 2.72
CA GLU A 123 -0.38 -10.88 3.02
C GLU A 123 1.07 -11.29 3.26
N ASP A 124 1.99 -10.58 2.58
CA ASP A 124 3.42 -10.64 2.85
C ASP A 124 3.97 -9.22 3.10
N LYS A 125 5.29 -9.10 3.23
CA LYS A 125 5.99 -7.81 3.45
C LYS A 125 5.78 -6.78 2.32
N PHE A 126 5.47 -7.21 1.11
CA PHE A 126 5.39 -6.41 -0.10
C PHE A 126 3.99 -6.32 -0.69
N GLN A 127 3.10 -7.28 -0.48
CA GLN A 127 1.77 -7.28 -1.11
C GLN A 127 0.69 -7.88 -0.23
N ILE A 128 -0.55 -7.56 -0.59
CA ILE A 128 -1.76 -8.27 -0.17
C ILE A 128 -2.47 -8.82 -1.40
N VAL A 129 -3.20 -9.91 -1.23
CA VAL A 129 -4.10 -10.49 -2.22
C VAL A 129 -5.50 -10.50 -1.63
N VAL A 130 -6.47 -10.07 -2.42
CA VAL A 130 -7.82 -9.71 -1.95
C VAL A 130 -8.84 -10.14 -2.99
N ASP A 131 -9.94 -10.77 -2.57
CA ASP A 131 -11.05 -11.02 -3.49
C ASP A 131 -11.70 -9.67 -3.87
N PRO A 132 -12.08 -9.47 -5.15
CA PRO A 132 -12.65 -8.21 -5.62
C PRO A 132 -13.84 -7.71 -4.80
N GLU A 133 -14.65 -8.61 -4.25
CA GLU A 133 -15.82 -8.28 -3.42
C GLU A 133 -15.48 -7.54 -2.12
N PHE A 134 -14.26 -7.70 -1.58
CA PHE A 134 -13.82 -7.03 -0.36
C PHE A 134 -13.11 -5.70 -0.63
N ILE A 135 -12.96 -5.34 -1.90
CA ILE A 135 -12.42 -4.04 -2.30
C ILE A 135 -13.50 -2.99 -2.05
N GLY A 136 -13.26 -2.13 -1.07
CA GLY A 136 -14.10 -0.96 -0.83
C GLY A 136 -13.96 0.08 -1.95
N LYS A 137 -14.43 1.31 -1.73
CA LYS A 137 -14.34 2.38 -2.75
C LYS A 137 -12.89 2.73 -3.09
N PRO A 138 -12.37 2.40 -4.30
CA PRO A 138 -11.01 2.73 -4.68
C PRO A 138 -10.90 4.21 -5.06
N LYS A 139 -9.72 4.80 -4.82
CA LYS A 139 -9.30 6.04 -5.48
C LYS A 139 -8.45 5.66 -6.68
N ILE A 140 -8.76 6.19 -7.86
CA ILE A 140 -7.98 5.98 -9.07
C ILE A 140 -7.23 7.27 -9.40
N GLN A 141 -5.97 7.14 -9.80
CA GLN A 141 -5.11 8.28 -10.12
C GLN A 141 -4.14 7.96 -11.26
N ALA A 142 -3.82 8.93 -12.10
CA ALA A 142 -2.78 8.77 -13.11
C ALA A 142 -1.41 8.53 -12.46
N LEU A 143 -0.58 7.66 -13.07
CA LEU A 143 0.72 7.28 -12.51
C LEU A 143 1.62 8.51 -12.25
N GLY A 144 1.70 9.44 -13.20
CA GLY A 144 2.54 10.64 -13.05
C GLY A 144 2.17 11.46 -11.81
N THR A 145 0.88 11.76 -11.62
CA THR A 145 0.40 12.51 -10.44
C THR A 145 0.69 11.75 -9.15
N PHE A 146 0.47 10.43 -9.15
CA PHE A 146 0.72 9.59 -8.00
C PHE A 146 2.19 9.57 -7.57
N LEU A 147 3.11 9.44 -8.53
CA LEU A 147 4.55 9.43 -8.26
C LEU A 147 5.03 10.76 -7.67
N SER A 148 4.55 11.89 -8.22
CA SER A 148 4.84 13.22 -7.69
C SER A 148 4.33 13.40 -6.25
N GLU A 149 3.09 13.00 -5.95
CA GLU A 149 2.52 13.08 -4.59
C GLU A 149 3.27 12.21 -3.56
N LYS A 150 3.83 11.08 -4.02
CA LYS A 150 4.52 10.12 -3.16
C LYS A 150 6.03 10.35 -3.06
N GLU A 151 6.55 11.36 -3.79
CA GLU A 151 7.98 11.63 -3.92
C GLU A 151 8.75 10.37 -4.35
N ILE A 152 8.14 9.55 -5.20
CA ILE A 152 8.76 8.35 -5.76
C ILE A 152 9.48 8.76 -7.04
N ILE A 153 10.80 8.70 -7.00
CA ILE A 153 11.67 8.91 -8.15
C ILE A 153 11.90 7.55 -8.82
N ILE A 154 11.58 7.46 -10.11
CA ILE A 154 11.76 6.29 -10.95
C ILE A 154 12.72 6.59 -12.09
#